data_AF-A0A2N8P6N2-F1
#
_entry.id   AF-A0A2N8P6N2-F1
#
_cell.length_a   1.000
_cell.length_b   1.000
_cell.length_c   1.000
_cell.angle_alpha   90.00
_cell.angle_beta   90.00
_cell.angle_gamma   90.00
#
_symmetry.space_group_name_H-M   'P 1'
#
loop_
_entity.id
_entity.type
_entity.pdbx_description
1 polymer ?
#
loop_
_entity_poly.entity_id
_entity_poly.type
_entity_poly.pdbx_seq_one_letter_code
_entity_poly.pdbx_strand_id
1 'polypeptide(L)'
;MVVNVANTGNAGNTVSTPQEMAVRYWEFSRQQARGRSDAHEELSARISHDDELCELLAASLPAGHKQQPDLLLAAVRQLDGPHAEWGPRGAAAYGRWREWTIRHWDEVRAVIMRRSARTDEPARCATLLPLLARMPQPLALLEVGTSAGLCLYPDRYRYQYVQEDGRAVDGPGAADSPVTFTCRASGFAPGGGGGAAALPGTLPEVVWRGGIDPAPLDPLGEADDLRWLRALVWPGDEARTAQLSAAVEAARTAPRPTVVRGDLLDELPALAAQAPPGATLVVFHSAALNHLPPARREEFARLVRSLLAERDGGGHWISQEHHSVLPWITAPEHRSPGAADTPLLTLALDERPVALTDPHGRSVHWLPSALS
;
A
#
# COMPACT_ATOMS: atom_id res chain seq x y z
N MET A 1 -6.34 -1.70 -5.26
CA MET A 1 -6.46 -0.92 -4.02
C MET A 1 -7.92 -0.68 -3.78
N VAL A 2 -8.49 -1.29 -2.76
CA VAL A 2 -9.90 -1.04 -2.47
C VAL A 2 -9.96 0.30 -1.75
N VAL A 3 -10.60 1.28 -2.38
CA VAL A 3 -11.05 2.47 -1.68
C VAL A 3 -12.01 1.98 -0.61
N ASN A 4 -11.68 2.21 0.65
CA ASN A 4 -12.60 1.97 1.74
C ASN A 4 -13.71 3.05 1.62
N VAL A 5 -14.70 2.82 0.76
CA VAL A 5 -15.81 3.76 0.52
C VAL A 5 -16.75 3.86 1.73
N ALA A 6 -16.54 3.03 2.76
CA ALA A 6 -17.26 3.11 4.02
C ALA A 6 -16.31 3.49 5.18
N ASN A 7 -15.78 4.71 5.16
CA ASN A 7 -15.38 5.38 6.40
C ASN A 7 -16.39 6.50 6.67
N THR A 8 -17.64 6.11 6.90
CA THR A 8 -18.62 6.98 7.54
C THR A 8 -18.20 7.14 8.99
N GLY A 9 -17.34 8.13 9.22
CA GLY A 9 -16.98 8.58 10.56
C GLY A 9 -18.25 8.96 11.31
N ASN A 10 -18.67 8.08 12.21
CA ASN A 10 -19.45 8.45 13.37
C ASN A 10 -19.00 7.55 14.51
N ALA A 11 -18.10 8.07 15.35
CA ALA A 11 -17.71 7.45 16.61
C ALA A 11 -18.84 7.62 17.63
N GLY A 12 -19.97 6.97 17.37
CA GLY A 12 -20.93 6.56 18.38
C GLY A 12 -20.63 5.11 18.75
N ASN A 13 -20.90 4.70 19.98
CA ASN A 13 -20.78 3.33 20.48
C ASN A 13 -21.77 2.38 19.76
N THR A 14 -21.58 2.13 18.47
CA THR A 14 -22.39 1.20 17.69
C THR A 14 -21.75 -0.17 17.72
N VAL A 15 -22.38 -1.10 18.41
CA VAL A 15 -22.07 -2.53 18.29
C VAL A 15 -22.59 -2.97 16.92
N SER A 16 -21.74 -3.57 16.08
CA SER A 16 -22.21 -4.13 14.82
C SER A 16 -23.08 -5.35 15.08
N THR A 17 -24.18 -5.48 14.35
CA THR A 17 -25.04 -6.66 14.43
C THR A 17 -24.44 -7.84 13.65
N PRO A 18 -24.82 -9.09 13.96
CA PRO A 18 -24.42 -10.25 13.16
C PRO A 18 -24.83 -10.11 11.68
N GLN A 19 -25.97 -9.49 11.39
CA GLN A 19 -26.43 -9.23 10.03
C GLN A 19 -25.52 -8.24 9.29
N GLU A 20 -25.08 -7.16 9.95
CA GLU A 20 -24.11 -6.23 9.37
C GLU A 20 -22.75 -6.91 9.13
N MET A 21 -22.36 -7.85 10.00
CA MET A 21 -21.16 -8.66 9.80
C MET A 21 -21.29 -9.54 8.56
N ALA A 22 -22.41 -10.26 8.41
CA ALA A 22 -22.70 -11.09 7.25
C ALA A 22 -22.62 -10.26 5.95
N VAL A 23 -23.27 -9.10 5.90
CA VAL A 23 -23.22 -8.18 4.75
C VAL A 23 -21.78 -7.77 4.44
N ARG A 24 -20.99 -7.38 5.45
CA ARG A 24 -19.58 -6.98 5.27
C ARG A 24 -18.73 -8.08 4.63
N TYR A 25 -18.88 -9.32 5.07
CA TYR A 25 -18.14 -10.46 4.50
C TYR A 25 -18.62 -10.82 3.09
N TRP A 26 -19.92 -10.70 2.82
CA TRP A 26 -20.49 -10.88 1.48
C TRP A 26 -19.98 -9.82 0.50
N GLU A 27 -19.97 -8.55 0.90
CA GLU A 27 -19.47 -7.44 0.10
C GLU A 27 -17.98 -7.61 -0.21
N PHE A 28 -17.17 -7.98 0.79
CA PHE A 28 -15.76 -8.26 0.58
C PHE A 28 -15.55 -9.40 -0.43
N SER A 29 -16.29 -10.50 -0.28
CA SER A 29 -16.25 -11.62 -1.25
C SER A 29 -16.53 -11.13 -2.67
N ARG A 30 -17.64 -10.41 -2.86
CA ARG A 30 -18.12 -10.02 -4.19
C ARG A 30 -17.36 -8.88 -4.83
N GLN A 31 -16.96 -7.88 -4.04
CA GLN A 31 -16.43 -6.62 -4.55
C GLN A 31 -14.90 -6.55 -4.45
N GLN A 32 -14.28 -7.30 -3.55
CA GLN A 32 -12.84 -7.18 -3.28
C GLN A 32 -12.05 -8.44 -3.62
N ALA A 33 -12.54 -9.62 -3.24
CA ALA A 33 -11.82 -10.88 -3.41
C ALA A 33 -12.08 -11.54 -4.76
N ARG A 34 -13.29 -11.40 -5.31
CA ARG A 34 -13.68 -12.02 -6.59
C ARG A 34 -12.73 -11.65 -7.73
N GLY A 35 -12.22 -12.67 -8.41
CA GLY A 35 -11.24 -12.54 -9.50
C GLY A 35 -9.83 -12.12 -9.06
N ARG A 36 -9.57 -12.00 -7.75
CA ARG A 36 -8.26 -11.64 -7.17
C ARG A 36 -7.70 -12.72 -6.26
N SER A 37 -8.55 -13.39 -5.47
CA SER A 37 -8.17 -14.57 -4.69
C SER A 37 -9.38 -15.46 -4.45
N ASP A 38 -9.42 -16.62 -5.11
CA ASP A 38 -10.47 -17.63 -4.96
C ASP A 38 -10.66 -18.04 -3.50
N ALA A 39 -9.55 -18.14 -2.75
CA ALA A 39 -9.55 -18.48 -1.33
C ALA A 39 -10.31 -17.46 -0.48
N HIS A 40 -10.03 -16.16 -0.67
CA HIS A 40 -10.67 -15.09 0.08
C HIS A 40 -12.12 -14.87 -0.37
N GLU A 41 -12.42 -15.07 -1.66
CA GLU A 41 -13.78 -15.00 -2.20
C GLU A 41 -14.66 -16.05 -1.54
N GLU A 42 -14.22 -17.32 -1.55
CA GLU A 42 -14.99 -18.42 -1.01
C GLU A 42 -15.14 -18.35 0.51
N LEU A 43 -14.04 -18.13 1.25
CA LEU A 43 -14.09 -18.04 2.71
C LEU A 43 -15.05 -16.95 3.16
N SER A 44 -14.93 -15.76 2.58
CA SER A 44 -15.77 -14.63 2.99
C SER A 44 -17.23 -14.84 2.60
N ALA A 45 -17.51 -15.47 1.45
CA ALA A 45 -18.88 -15.84 1.07
C ALA A 45 -19.49 -16.88 2.02
N ARG A 46 -18.70 -17.80 2.57
CA ARG A 46 -19.21 -18.81 3.53
C ARG A 46 -19.42 -18.21 4.91
N ILE A 47 -18.48 -17.38 5.38
CA ILE A 47 -18.62 -16.64 6.64
C ILE A 47 -19.90 -15.77 6.61
N SER A 48 -20.23 -15.16 5.47
CA SER A 48 -21.47 -14.35 5.36
C SER A 48 -22.77 -15.14 5.50
N HIS A 49 -22.72 -16.47 5.55
CA HIS A 49 -23.88 -17.35 5.77
C HIS A 49 -23.72 -18.21 7.04
N ASP A 50 -22.75 -17.89 7.90
CA ASP A 50 -22.50 -18.58 9.18
C ASP A 50 -22.88 -17.66 10.34
N ASP A 51 -24.10 -17.84 10.83
CA ASP A 51 -24.70 -16.99 11.87
C ASP A 51 -23.87 -17.01 13.17
N GLU A 52 -23.39 -18.18 13.58
CA GLU A 52 -22.60 -18.33 14.82
C GLU A 52 -21.25 -17.61 14.71
N LEU A 53 -20.57 -17.70 13.56
CA LEU A 53 -19.31 -16.99 13.36
C LEU A 53 -19.53 -15.47 13.21
N CYS A 54 -20.59 -15.05 12.52
CA CYS A 54 -20.95 -13.64 12.43
C CYS A 54 -21.28 -13.06 13.82
N GLU A 55 -21.98 -13.80 14.66
CA GLU A 55 -22.27 -13.43 16.06
C GLU A 55 -20.99 -13.33 16.89
N LEU A 56 -20.09 -14.31 16.79
CA LEU A 56 -18.80 -14.29 17.47
C LEU A 56 -17.98 -13.06 17.09
N LEU A 57 -17.88 -12.74 15.80
CA LEU A 57 -17.14 -11.59 15.28
C LEU A 57 -17.74 -10.26 15.75
N ALA A 58 -19.07 -10.13 15.67
CA ALA A 58 -19.80 -8.94 16.10
C ALA A 58 -19.67 -8.68 17.61
N ALA A 59 -19.78 -9.73 18.42
CA ALA A 59 -19.72 -9.63 19.88
C ALA A 59 -18.30 -9.42 20.41
N SER A 60 -17.29 -9.97 19.73
CA SER A 60 -15.92 -10.04 20.26
C SER A 60 -14.99 -8.94 19.77
N LEU A 61 -15.31 -8.26 18.66
CA LEU A 61 -14.44 -7.30 17.99
C LEU A 61 -15.04 -5.89 17.98
N PRO A 62 -14.25 -4.84 18.24
CA PRO A 62 -14.72 -3.46 18.10
C PRO A 62 -15.26 -3.19 16.69
N ALA A 63 -16.34 -2.42 16.61
CA ALA A 63 -16.94 -2.04 15.33
C ALA A 63 -15.94 -1.30 14.43
N GLY A 64 -16.07 -1.53 13.12
CA GLY A 64 -15.23 -0.88 12.11
C GLY A 64 -14.03 -1.73 11.70
N HIS A 65 -12.83 -1.15 11.77
CA HIS A 65 -11.63 -1.72 11.12
C HIS A 65 -11.21 -3.10 11.66
N LYS A 66 -11.50 -3.41 12.93
CA LYS A 66 -11.18 -4.72 13.52
C LYS A 66 -12.05 -5.86 12.99
N GLN A 67 -13.17 -5.54 12.34
CA GLN A 67 -14.10 -6.52 11.76
C GLN A 67 -13.87 -6.74 10.26
N GLN A 68 -12.81 -6.19 9.68
CA GLN A 68 -12.51 -6.36 8.25
C GLN A 68 -12.17 -7.84 7.94
N PRO A 69 -12.75 -8.43 6.87
CA PRO A 69 -12.48 -9.81 6.49
C PRO A 69 -10.99 -10.10 6.27
N ASP A 70 -10.28 -9.20 5.58
CA ASP A 70 -8.85 -9.35 5.31
C ASP A 70 -8.01 -9.50 6.60
N LEU A 71 -8.42 -8.82 7.68
CA LEU A 71 -7.73 -8.89 8.97
C LEU A 71 -7.93 -10.25 9.66
N LEU A 72 -9.15 -10.81 9.63
CA LEU A 72 -9.42 -12.16 10.15
C LEU A 72 -8.66 -13.22 9.36
N LEU A 73 -8.73 -13.15 8.02
CA LEU A 73 -8.10 -14.13 7.14
C LEU A 73 -6.57 -14.10 7.28
N ALA A 74 -5.97 -12.91 7.37
CA ALA A 74 -4.54 -12.77 7.64
C ALA A 74 -4.15 -13.24 9.05
N ALA A 75 -4.99 -12.99 10.07
CA ALA A 75 -4.72 -13.44 11.44
C ALA A 75 -4.68 -14.98 11.54
N VAL A 76 -5.67 -15.67 10.96
CA VAL A 76 -5.69 -17.13 10.89
C VAL A 76 -4.44 -17.66 10.18
N ARG A 77 -4.03 -17.01 9.08
CA ARG A 77 -2.84 -17.41 8.35
C ARG A 77 -1.53 -17.13 9.10
N GLN A 78 -1.43 -16.02 9.84
CA GLN A 78 -0.25 -15.72 10.66
C GLN A 78 -0.02 -16.83 11.70
N LEU A 79 -1.09 -17.39 12.25
CA LEU A 79 -1.06 -18.44 13.25
C LEU A 79 -0.95 -19.86 12.65
N ASP A 80 -0.56 -19.94 11.36
CA ASP A 80 -0.42 -21.20 10.62
C ASP A 80 -1.72 -22.05 10.61
N GLY A 81 -2.87 -21.41 10.84
CA GLY A 81 -4.18 -22.05 10.74
C GLY A 81 -4.47 -22.49 9.31
N PRO A 82 -5.51 -23.32 9.08
CA PRO A 82 -5.87 -23.77 7.74
C PRO A 82 -6.00 -22.56 6.82
N HIS A 83 -5.05 -22.41 5.92
CA HIS A 83 -5.09 -21.44 4.86
C HIS A 83 -4.74 -22.27 3.66
N ALA A 84 -5.76 -22.63 2.90
CA ALA A 84 -5.52 -23.54 1.82
C ALA A 84 -4.57 -22.84 0.84
N GLU A 85 -3.47 -23.52 0.52
CA GLU A 85 -2.57 -23.16 -0.57
C GLU A 85 -3.34 -22.99 -1.91
N TRP A 86 -4.64 -23.37 -1.97
CA TRP A 86 -5.56 -23.22 -3.10
C TRP A 86 -7.00 -22.78 -2.74
N GLY A 87 -7.22 -22.20 -1.55
CA GLY A 87 -8.55 -21.86 -1.00
C GLY A 87 -9.31 -23.07 -0.45
N PRO A 88 -9.99 -22.98 0.72
CA PRO A 88 -10.78 -24.09 1.21
C PRO A 88 -12.00 -24.21 0.30
N ARG A 89 -11.87 -25.04 -0.73
CA ARG A 89 -12.95 -25.31 -1.66
C ARG A 89 -13.91 -26.33 -1.09
N GLY A 90 -15.18 -25.97 -1.10
CA GLY A 90 -16.27 -26.83 -0.65
C GLY A 90 -16.49 -26.82 0.86
N ALA A 91 -17.61 -27.40 1.26
CA ALA A 91 -18.10 -27.37 2.64
C ALA A 91 -17.12 -28.00 3.64
N ALA A 92 -16.44 -29.09 3.27
CA ALA A 92 -15.50 -29.77 4.16
C ALA A 92 -14.26 -28.93 4.50
N ALA A 93 -13.73 -28.19 3.52
CA ALA A 93 -12.56 -27.36 3.73
C ALA A 93 -12.90 -26.12 4.57
N TYR A 94 -14.07 -25.53 4.32
CA TYR A 94 -14.61 -24.48 5.20
C TYR A 94 -14.86 -24.98 6.62
N GLY A 95 -15.44 -26.18 6.78
CA GLY A 95 -15.68 -26.78 8.10
C GLY A 95 -14.39 -26.90 8.92
N ARG A 96 -13.30 -27.39 8.31
CA ARG A 96 -11.98 -27.45 8.97
C ARG A 96 -11.42 -26.08 9.32
N TRP A 97 -11.55 -25.12 8.40
CA TRP A 97 -11.12 -23.74 8.63
C TRP A 97 -11.87 -23.14 9.83
N ARG A 98 -13.20 -23.25 9.82
CA ARG A 98 -14.09 -22.73 10.85
C ARG A 98 -13.83 -23.35 12.21
N GLU A 99 -13.74 -24.68 12.28
CA GLU A 99 -13.46 -25.42 13.51
C GLU A 99 -12.14 -24.96 14.12
N TRP A 100 -11.09 -24.85 13.30
CA TRP A 100 -9.80 -24.35 13.76
C TRP A 100 -9.91 -22.90 14.26
N THR A 101 -10.53 -22.00 13.48
CA THR A 101 -10.66 -20.58 13.85
C THR A 101 -11.40 -20.40 15.18
N ILE A 102 -12.47 -21.15 15.42
CA ILE A 102 -13.23 -21.10 16.67
C ILE A 102 -12.40 -21.69 17.82
N ARG A 103 -11.72 -22.82 17.60
CA ARG A 103 -10.87 -23.47 18.60
C ARG A 103 -9.70 -22.57 19.05
N HIS A 104 -9.18 -21.75 18.14
CA HIS A 104 -8.06 -20.84 18.38
C HIS A 104 -8.50 -19.37 18.51
N TRP A 105 -9.78 -19.12 18.82
CA TRP A 105 -10.36 -17.78 18.74
C TRP A 105 -9.63 -16.73 19.57
N ASP A 106 -9.21 -17.06 20.79
CA ASP A 106 -8.50 -16.11 21.66
C ASP A 106 -7.17 -15.65 21.04
N GLU A 107 -6.42 -16.56 20.41
CA GLU A 107 -5.17 -16.26 19.72
C GLU A 107 -5.44 -15.43 18.45
N VAL A 108 -6.42 -15.83 17.65
CA VAL A 108 -6.85 -15.10 16.43
C VAL A 108 -7.27 -13.67 16.80
N ARG A 109 -8.10 -13.52 17.83
CA ARG A 109 -8.56 -12.23 18.33
C ARG A 109 -7.40 -11.39 18.84
N ALA A 110 -6.43 -11.97 19.56
CA ALA A 110 -5.25 -11.24 20.02
C ALA A 110 -4.45 -10.66 18.84
N VAL A 111 -4.28 -11.43 17.76
CA VAL A 111 -3.66 -10.95 16.52
C VAL A 111 -4.46 -9.81 15.90
N ILE A 112 -5.78 -9.99 15.70
CA ILE A 112 -6.68 -8.96 15.16
C ILE A 112 -6.58 -7.65 15.95
N MET A 113 -6.59 -7.74 17.29
CA MET A 113 -6.54 -6.57 18.16
C MET A 113 -5.19 -5.82 18.08
N ARG A 114 -4.09 -6.56 17.92
CA ARG A 114 -2.74 -5.98 17.81
C ARG A 114 -2.41 -5.43 16.42
N ARG A 115 -2.99 -6.02 15.37
CA ARG A 115 -2.58 -5.76 13.98
C ARG A 115 -3.54 -4.85 13.19
N SER A 116 -3.08 -4.38 12.03
CA SER A 116 -3.85 -3.60 11.06
C SER A 116 -3.62 -4.20 9.68
N ALA A 117 -4.63 -4.22 8.82
CA ALA A 117 -4.55 -4.71 7.43
C ALA A 117 -3.85 -3.71 6.49
N ARG A 118 -2.92 -2.91 7.01
CA ARG A 118 -2.16 -1.96 6.20
C ARG A 118 -0.99 -2.68 5.56
N THR A 119 -0.94 -2.65 4.24
CA THR A 119 0.09 -3.33 3.45
C THR A 119 1.17 -2.34 3.04
N ASP A 120 2.42 -2.75 3.19
CA ASP A 120 3.55 -2.12 2.48
C ASP A 120 3.74 -2.83 1.14
N GLU A 121 4.11 -2.09 0.09
CA GLU A 121 4.17 -2.59 -1.28
C GLU A 121 5.41 -2.06 -2.00
N PRO A 122 6.59 -2.65 -1.74
CA PRO A 122 7.87 -2.12 -2.24
C PRO A 122 7.96 -2.07 -3.77
N ALA A 123 7.16 -2.86 -4.49
CA ALA A 123 7.07 -2.80 -5.94
C ALA A 123 6.59 -1.43 -6.46
N ARG A 124 5.89 -0.63 -5.65
CA ARG A 124 5.52 0.75 -6.02
C ARG A 124 6.73 1.65 -6.25
N CYS A 125 7.89 1.33 -5.68
CA CYS A 125 9.12 2.02 -6.00
C CYS A 125 9.41 2.02 -7.51
N ALA A 126 9.00 1.00 -8.27
CA ALA A 126 9.16 1.01 -9.74
C ALA A 126 8.38 2.14 -10.43
N THR A 127 7.27 2.58 -9.83
CA THR A 127 6.46 3.69 -10.36
C THR A 127 6.94 5.05 -9.86
N LEU A 128 7.55 5.10 -8.67
CA LEU A 128 8.09 6.32 -8.05
C LEU A 128 9.49 6.67 -8.56
N LEU A 129 10.32 5.67 -8.86
CA LEU A 129 11.74 5.80 -9.21
C LEU A 129 11.98 6.81 -10.34
N PRO A 130 11.19 6.85 -11.43
CA PRO A 130 11.45 7.80 -12.51
C PRO A 130 11.24 9.27 -12.08
N LEU A 131 10.37 9.55 -11.10
CA LEU A 131 10.25 10.90 -10.53
C LEU A 131 11.42 11.20 -9.59
N LEU A 132 11.72 10.28 -8.67
CA LEU A 132 12.77 10.45 -7.66
C LEU A 132 14.15 10.69 -8.30
N ALA A 133 14.50 9.91 -9.33
CA ALA A 133 15.80 10.02 -10.00
C ALA A 133 15.99 11.34 -10.78
N ARG A 134 14.91 12.09 -11.06
CA ARG A 134 14.95 13.35 -11.83
C ARG A 134 14.94 14.60 -10.95
N MET A 135 14.67 14.44 -9.66
CA MET A 135 14.70 15.53 -8.69
C MET A 135 16.14 15.98 -8.40
N PRO A 136 16.36 17.19 -7.87
CA PRO A 136 17.68 17.60 -7.41
C PRO A 136 18.20 16.62 -6.33
N GLN A 137 19.35 16.02 -6.57
CA GLN A 137 19.97 15.06 -5.65
C GLN A 137 20.89 15.80 -4.64
N PRO A 138 21.13 15.24 -3.44
CA PRO A 138 20.58 14.01 -2.90
C PRO A 138 19.17 14.19 -2.31
N LEU A 139 18.46 13.07 -2.09
CA LEU A 139 17.09 13.04 -1.56
C LEU A 139 17.04 12.72 -0.06
N ALA A 140 16.13 13.40 0.63
CA ALA A 140 15.62 13.04 1.95
C ALA A 140 14.17 12.57 1.79
N LEU A 141 13.93 11.28 1.95
CA LEU A 141 12.60 10.68 1.74
C LEU A 141 11.81 10.63 3.05
N LEU A 142 10.61 11.19 3.07
CA LEU A 142 9.67 11.11 4.19
C LEU A 142 8.37 10.45 3.74
N GLU A 143 8.12 9.22 4.19
CA GLU A 143 6.90 8.50 3.87
C GLU A 143 5.83 8.67 4.95
N VAL A 144 4.62 9.04 4.54
CA VAL A 144 3.44 9.10 5.41
C VAL A 144 2.56 7.88 5.18
N GLY A 145 2.18 7.18 6.25
CA GLY A 145 1.56 5.86 6.18
C GLY A 145 2.55 4.78 5.79
N THR A 146 3.77 4.87 6.32
CA THR A 146 4.94 4.08 5.88
C THR A 146 4.79 2.57 6.11
N SER A 147 3.87 2.13 6.98
CA SER A 147 3.73 0.72 7.36
C SER A 147 5.07 0.09 7.81
N ALA A 148 5.76 -0.64 6.92
CA ALA A 148 7.05 -1.28 7.19
C ALA A 148 8.26 -0.50 6.61
N GLY A 149 8.03 0.60 5.91
CA GLY A 149 9.05 1.49 5.37
C GLY A 149 9.85 0.92 4.19
N LEU A 150 9.40 -0.15 3.54
CA LEU A 150 10.10 -0.74 2.40
C LEU A 150 10.07 0.18 1.16
N CYS A 151 9.08 1.08 1.06
CA CYS A 151 9.05 2.10 0.01
C CYS A 151 10.09 3.23 0.21
N LEU A 152 10.75 3.31 1.37
CA LEU A 152 11.86 4.26 1.64
C LEU A 152 13.21 3.80 1.08
N TYR A 153 13.29 2.63 0.44
CA TYR A 153 14.54 2.06 -0.10
C TYR A 153 14.56 1.93 -1.62
N PRO A 154 14.13 2.94 -2.42
CA PRO A 154 14.12 2.81 -3.87
C PRO A 154 15.54 2.59 -4.44
N ASP A 155 16.59 2.99 -3.72
CA ASP A 155 18.01 2.79 -4.03
C ASP A 155 18.54 1.37 -3.73
N ARG A 156 17.72 0.47 -3.19
CA ARG A 156 18.14 -0.89 -2.78
C ARG A 156 17.58 -2.02 -3.64
N TYR A 157 16.72 -1.68 -4.60
CA TYR A 157 16.08 -2.67 -5.46
C TYR A 157 16.65 -2.62 -6.89
N ARG A 158 16.37 -3.65 -7.68
CA ARG A 158 16.53 -3.60 -9.14
C ARG A 158 15.18 -3.36 -9.81
N TYR A 159 15.21 -2.74 -10.98
CA TYR A 159 14.02 -2.44 -11.74
C TYR A 159 14.15 -2.93 -13.16
N GLN A 160 13.06 -3.46 -13.69
CA GLN A 160 12.93 -3.80 -15.10
C GLN A 160 11.62 -3.21 -15.61
N TYR A 161 11.66 -2.61 -16.80
CA TYR A 161 10.49 -1.99 -17.39
C TYR A 161 10.12 -2.68 -18.69
N VAL A 162 8.83 -3.02 -18.83
CA VAL A 162 8.31 -3.63 -20.06
C VAL A 162 7.55 -2.55 -20.82
N GLN A 163 8.04 -2.20 -22.01
CA GLN A 163 7.39 -1.18 -22.85
C GLN A 163 6.10 -1.70 -23.52
N GLU A 164 5.33 -0.81 -24.13
CA GLU A 164 4.07 -1.18 -24.82
C GLU A 164 4.27 -2.19 -25.95
N ASP A 165 5.43 -2.17 -26.62
CA ASP A 165 5.82 -3.14 -27.66
C ASP A 165 6.23 -4.52 -27.09
N GLY A 166 6.16 -4.69 -25.76
CA GLY A 166 6.54 -5.90 -25.04
C GLY A 166 8.04 -6.02 -24.76
N ARG A 167 8.87 -5.07 -25.19
CA ARG A 167 10.31 -5.11 -24.97
C ARG A 167 10.64 -4.81 -23.51
N ALA A 168 11.38 -5.73 -22.88
CA ALA A 168 11.96 -5.51 -21.57
C ALA A 168 13.21 -4.63 -21.69
N VAL A 169 13.31 -3.64 -20.81
CA VAL A 169 14.45 -2.75 -20.64
C VAL A 169 14.89 -2.84 -19.20
N ASP A 170 16.14 -3.20 -18.98
CA ASP A 170 16.72 -3.18 -17.65
C ASP A 170 16.86 -1.72 -17.19
N GLY A 171 16.24 -1.42 -16.05
CA GLY A 171 16.40 -0.15 -15.38
C GLY A 171 17.65 -0.13 -14.51
N PRO A 172 17.87 0.95 -13.76
CA PRO A 172 18.95 1.01 -12.81
C PRO A 172 18.66 0.06 -11.64
N GLY A 173 19.67 -0.30 -10.87
CA GLY A 173 19.44 -1.20 -9.76
C GLY A 173 20.67 -1.48 -8.91
N ALA A 174 20.44 -1.79 -7.64
CA ALA A 174 21.51 -2.19 -6.74
C ALA A 174 22.04 -3.57 -7.15
N ALA A 175 23.34 -3.66 -7.40
CA ALA A 175 23.98 -4.86 -7.96
C ALA A 175 23.61 -6.13 -7.18
N ASP A 176 23.68 -6.06 -5.84
CA ASP A 176 23.47 -7.20 -4.94
C ASP A 176 22.04 -7.35 -4.42
N SER A 177 21.07 -6.60 -4.97
CA SER A 177 19.67 -6.76 -4.56
C SER A 177 19.20 -8.20 -4.77
N PRO A 178 18.47 -8.84 -3.86
CA PRO A 178 17.83 -10.13 -4.12
C PRO A 178 16.51 -10.00 -4.90
N VAL A 179 16.03 -8.76 -5.15
CA VAL A 179 14.74 -8.50 -5.80
C VAL A 179 14.88 -7.61 -7.03
N THR A 180 14.13 -7.96 -8.08
CA THR A 180 13.88 -7.12 -9.26
C THR A 180 12.38 -6.86 -9.36
N PHE A 181 11.97 -5.59 -9.41
CA PHE A 181 10.59 -5.19 -9.65
C PHE A 181 10.37 -4.92 -11.13
N THR A 182 9.48 -5.70 -11.74
CA THR A 182 9.08 -5.53 -13.13
C THR A 182 7.83 -4.66 -13.22
N CYS A 183 7.90 -3.57 -14.00
CA CYS A 183 6.81 -2.63 -14.18
C CYS A 183 6.54 -2.41 -15.68
N ARG A 184 5.30 -2.62 -16.13
CA ARG A 184 4.91 -2.25 -17.50
C ARG A 184 4.81 -0.74 -17.61
N ALA A 185 5.51 -0.13 -18.56
CA ALA A 185 5.55 1.32 -18.74
C ALA A 185 4.94 1.71 -20.09
N SER A 186 4.01 2.67 -20.06
CA SER A 186 3.37 3.26 -21.23
C SER A 186 3.30 4.78 -21.14
N GLY A 187 2.96 5.43 -22.26
CA GLY A 187 2.88 6.88 -22.35
C GLY A 187 4.26 7.58 -22.42
N PHE A 188 4.24 8.89 -22.29
CA PHE A 188 5.43 9.74 -22.36
C PHE A 188 5.82 10.23 -20.98
N ALA A 189 6.93 9.74 -20.43
CA ALA A 189 7.44 10.25 -19.17
C ALA A 189 7.79 11.75 -19.32
N PRO A 190 7.63 12.56 -18.26
CA PRO A 190 7.98 13.98 -18.28
C PRO A 190 9.40 14.19 -18.83
N GLY A 191 9.59 15.14 -19.75
CA GLY A 191 10.90 15.56 -20.27
C GLY A 191 11.70 14.51 -21.07
N GLY A 192 11.06 13.45 -21.59
CA GLY A 192 11.62 12.61 -22.65
C GLY A 192 11.32 13.21 -24.02
N GLY A 193 12.35 13.59 -24.78
CA GLY A 193 12.18 13.99 -26.17
C GLY A 193 11.69 12.80 -27.00
N GLY A 194 10.44 12.84 -27.47
CA GLY A 194 9.86 12.00 -28.51
C GLY A 194 10.28 10.52 -28.55
N GLY A 195 9.59 9.67 -27.77
CA GLY A 195 9.61 8.21 -27.92
C GLY A 195 9.95 7.45 -26.63
N ALA A 196 9.00 6.61 -26.18
CA ALA A 196 8.99 5.82 -24.94
C ALA A 196 9.24 6.62 -23.64
N ALA A 197 8.63 6.20 -22.53
CA ALA A 197 8.93 6.74 -21.21
C ALA A 197 10.46 6.78 -20.99
N ALA A 198 11.05 7.96 -20.84
CA ALA A 198 12.46 8.09 -20.51
C ALA A 198 12.69 7.48 -19.12
N LEU A 199 13.07 6.21 -19.10
CA LEU A 199 13.38 5.46 -17.89
C LEU A 199 14.66 6.03 -17.26
N PRO A 200 14.76 6.07 -15.93
CA PRO A 200 15.94 6.64 -15.27
C PRO A 200 17.19 5.83 -15.62
N GLY A 201 18.31 6.49 -15.89
CA GLY A 201 19.60 5.83 -16.14
C GLY A 201 20.36 5.45 -14.87
N THR A 202 19.98 6.03 -13.72
CA THR A 202 20.65 5.86 -12.42
C THR A 202 19.63 5.73 -11.29
N LEU A 203 20.05 5.14 -10.17
CA LEU A 203 19.27 5.16 -8.93
C LEU A 203 19.33 6.56 -8.27
N PRO A 204 18.30 6.96 -7.51
CA PRO A 204 18.37 8.17 -6.69
C PRO A 204 19.39 8.02 -5.56
N GLU A 205 20.05 9.12 -5.20
CA GLU A 205 20.95 9.19 -4.05
C GLU A 205 20.14 9.53 -2.80
N VAL A 206 19.78 8.52 -2.00
CA VAL A 206 18.96 8.70 -0.79
C VAL A 206 19.87 8.78 0.45
N VAL A 207 19.97 9.97 1.04
CA VAL A 207 20.84 10.26 2.19
C VAL A 207 20.10 10.27 3.53
N TRP A 208 18.77 10.35 3.51
CA TRP A 208 17.95 10.34 4.72
C TRP A 208 16.58 9.70 4.46
N ARG A 209 16.06 8.99 5.47
CA ARG A 209 14.77 8.28 5.43
C ARG A 209 14.00 8.51 6.72
N GLY A 210 12.78 9.03 6.60
CA GLY A 210 11.82 9.19 7.68
C GLY A 210 10.50 8.53 7.33
N GLY A 211 9.81 7.97 8.32
CA GLY A 211 8.50 7.37 8.13
C GLY A 211 7.55 7.71 9.27
N ILE A 212 6.27 7.91 8.98
CA ILE A 212 5.21 8.09 9.98
C ILE A 212 4.14 7.04 9.75
N ASP A 213 3.76 6.32 10.79
CA ASP A 213 2.62 5.40 10.74
C ASP A 213 2.01 5.23 12.15
N PRO A 214 0.68 5.15 12.33
CA PRO A 214 0.10 4.89 13.66
C PRO A 214 0.36 3.49 14.22
N ALA A 215 0.74 2.51 13.39
CA ALA A 215 1.09 1.15 13.78
C ALA A 215 2.22 0.60 12.90
N PRO A 216 3.44 1.17 13.00
CA PRO A 216 4.57 0.79 12.15
C PRO A 216 5.00 -0.65 12.45
N LEU A 217 5.55 -1.29 11.42
CA LEU A 217 6.10 -2.64 11.45
C LEU A 217 7.63 -2.58 11.24
N ASP A 218 8.37 -3.47 11.89
CA ASP A 218 9.82 -3.61 11.70
C ASP A 218 10.17 -5.04 11.21
N PRO A 219 9.92 -5.37 9.94
CA PRO A 219 10.28 -6.70 9.41
C PRO A 219 11.81 -6.91 9.30
N LEU A 220 12.62 -5.87 9.47
CA LEU A 220 14.07 -5.97 9.43
C LEU A 220 14.63 -6.49 10.76
N GLY A 221 13.99 -6.15 11.89
CA GLY A 221 14.36 -6.60 13.23
C GLY A 221 13.45 -7.69 13.80
N GLU A 222 12.17 -7.67 13.45
CA GLU A 222 11.13 -8.49 14.08
C GLU A 222 10.53 -9.50 13.10
N ALA A 223 10.83 -10.79 13.33
CA ALA A 223 10.35 -11.87 12.46
C ALA A 223 8.82 -11.98 12.44
N ASP A 224 8.14 -11.62 13.53
CA ASP A 224 6.67 -11.64 13.61
C ASP A 224 6.02 -10.56 12.72
N ASP A 225 6.70 -9.43 12.51
CA ASP A 225 6.23 -8.37 11.60
C ASP A 225 6.38 -8.79 10.14
N LEU A 226 7.49 -9.45 9.79
CA LEU A 226 7.65 -10.07 8.47
C LEU A 226 6.58 -11.16 8.23
N ARG A 227 6.29 -11.99 9.24
CA ARG A 227 5.22 -12.99 9.16
C ARG A 227 3.86 -12.35 8.93
N TRP A 228 3.56 -11.24 9.62
CA TRP A 228 2.33 -10.49 9.43
C TRP A 228 2.22 -9.92 8.00
N LEU A 229 3.27 -9.27 7.50
CA LEU A 229 3.28 -8.73 6.13
C LEU A 229 3.05 -9.83 5.08
N ARG A 230 3.66 -11.01 5.26
CA ARG A 230 3.43 -12.16 4.36
C ARG A 230 1.99 -12.67 4.44
N ALA A 231 1.40 -12.70 5.64
CA ALA A 231 0.03 -13.15 5.82
C ALA A 231 -0.99 -12.26 5.08
N LEU A 232 -0.69 -10.96 4.94
CA LEU A 232 -1.49 -9.99 4.18
C LEU A 232 -1.38 -10.12 2.65
N VAL A 233 -0.40 -10.87 2.11
CA VAL A 233 -0.31 -11.13 0.67
C VAL A 233 -1.26 -12.27 0.31
N TRP A 234 -2.39 -11.99 -0.32
CA TRP A 234 -3.46 -12.97 -0.52
C TRP A 234 -2.99 -14.28 -1.19
N PRO A 235 -3.56 -15.44 -0.83
CA PRO A 235 -3.25 -16.72 -1.46
C PRO A 235 -3.42 -16.69 -2.99
N GLY A 236 -2.49 -17.32 -3.71
CA GLY A 236 -2.39 -17.27 -5.17
C GLY A 236 -1.43 -16.19 -5.72
N ASP A 237 -0.73 -15.46 -4.83
CA ASP A 237 0.28 -14.47 -5.20
C ASP A 237 1.63 -14.76 -4.49
N GLU A 238 2.15 -15.97 -4.72
CA GLU A 238 3.42 -16.45 -4.16
C GLU A 238 4.60 -15.59 -4.65
N ALA A 239 4.53 -15.11 -5.89
CA ALA A 239 5.52 -14.20 -6.46
C ALA A 239 5.63 -12.91 -5.64
N ARG A 240 4.50 -12.27 -5.30
CA ARG A 240 4.49 -11.07 -4.45
C ARG A 240 4.97 -11.36 -3.03
N THR A 241 4.67 -12.53 -2.48
CA THR A 241 5.18 -12.96 -1.16
C THR A 241 6.72 -13.11 -1.17
N ALA A 242 7.26 -13.71 -2.25
CA ALA A 242 8.70 -13.85 -2.44
C ALA A 242 9.37 -12.49 -2.65
N GLN A 243 8.77 -11.61 -3.46
CA GLN A 243 9.26 -10.25 -3.69
C GLN A 243 9.29 -9.41 -2.40
N LEU A 244 8.23 -9.47 -1.59
CA LEU A 244 8.19 -8.82 -0.27
C LEU A 244 9.35 -9.30 0.62
N SER A 245 9.56 -10.62 0.68
CA SER A 245 10.65 -11.21 1.47
C SER A 245 12.02 -10.77 0.99
N ALA A 246 12.24 -10.77 -0.33
CA ALA A 246 13.49 -10.32 -0.93
C ALA A 246 13.70 -8.81 -0.73
N ALA A 247 12.65 -7.98 -0.79
CA ALA A 247 12.75 -6.55 -0.48
C ALA A 247 13.21 -6.28 0.96
N VAL A 248 12.70 -7.06 1.91
CA VAL A 248 13.14 -7.01 3.32
C VAL A 248 14.62 -7.37 3.43
N GLU A 249 15.08 -8.42 2.76
CA GLU A 249 16.51 -8.77 2.72
C GLU A 249 17.37 -7.67 2.08
N ALA A 250 16.91 -7.04 1.00
CA ALA A 250 17.62 -5.93 0.36
C ALA A 250 17.79 -4.74 1.31
N ALA A 251 16.72 -4.39 2.03
CA ALA A 251 16.69 -3.26 2.96
C ALA A 251 17.54 -3.48 4.23
N ARG A 252 17.81 -4.72 4.66
CA ARG A 252 18.64 -5.01 5.84
C ARG A 252 20.06 -4.46 5.76
N THR A 253 20.58 -4.26 4.56
CA THR A 253 21.95 -3.76 4.33
C THR A 253 22.05 -2.22 4.33
N ALA A 254 20.92 -1.51 4.42
CA ALA A 254 20.85 -0.06 4.36
C ALA A 254 20.71 0.57 5.75
N PRO A 255 21.05 1.87 5.90
CA PRO A 255 20.74 2.61 7.12
C PRO A 255 19.23 2.58 7.41
N ARG A 256 18.87 2.30 8.67
CA ARG A 256 17.47 2.25 9.10
C ARG A 256 16.82 3.64 9.02
N PRO A 257 15.55 3.74 8.59
CA PRO A 257 14.77 4.97 8.66
C PRO A 257 14.47 5.34 10.11
N THR A 258 14.29 6.62 10.35
CA THR A 258 13.64 7.10 11.57
C THR A 258 12.14 6.94 11.40
N VAL A 259 11.54 5.96 12.10
CA VAL A 259 10.08 5.71 12.03
C VAL A 259 9.41 6.22 13.30
N VAL A 260 8.46 7.12 13.13
CA VAL A 260 7.66 7.70 14.21
C VAL A 260 6.30 7.02 14.25
N ARG A 261 5.93 6.49 15.42
CA ARG A 261 4.58 6.00 15.67
C ARG A 261 3.69 7.16 16.07
N GLY A 262 2.72 7.53 15.23
CA GLY A 262 1.81 8.62 15.57
C GLY A 262 0.85 9.00 14.44
N ASP A 263 0.09 10.06 14.68
CA ASP A 263 -0.77 10.66 13.66
C ASP A 263 0.09 11.51 12.70
N LEU A 264 -0.22 11.39 11.41
CA LEU A 264 0.55 12.07 10.37
C LEU A 264 0.45 13.60 10.40
N LEU A 265 -0.63 14.19 10.93
CA LEU A 265 -0.76 15.64 11.03
C LEU A 265 0.09 16.19 12.17
N ASP A 266 0.20 15.42 13.25
CA ASP A 266 0.91 15.83 14.46
C ASP A 266 2.42 15.65 14.29
N GLU A 267 2.85 14.55 13.68
CA GLU A 267 4.27 14.16 13.62
C GLU A 267 5.04 14.72 12.41
N LEU A 268 4.35 15.06 11.32
CA LEU A 268 4.99 15.47 10.07
C LEU A 268 5.92 16.69 10.22
N PRO A 269 5.54 17.78 10.91
CA PRO A 269 6.42 18.95 11.04
C PRO A 269 7.74 18.62 11.73
N ALA A 270 7.68 17.90 12.85
CA ALA A 270 8.85 17.56 13.65
C ALA A 270 9.78 16.58 12.93
N LEU A 271 9.23 15.60 12.19
CA LEU A 271 10.06 14.66 11.44
C LEU A 271 10.68 15.31 10.19
N ALA A 272 9.94 16.14 9.47
CA ALA A 272 10.46 16.83 8.30
C ALA A 272 11.61 17.81 8.63
N ALA A 273 11.56 18.43 9.81
CA ALA A 273 12.64 19.30 10.30
C ALA A 273 13.98 18.56 10.52
N GLN A 274 13.97 17.23 10.60
CA GLN A 274 15.18 16.41 10.73
C GLN A 274 15.84 16.11 9.37
N ALA A 275 15.18 16.43 8.25
CA ALA A 275 15.75 16.22 6.92
C ALA A 275 16.98 17.13 6.70
N PRO A 276 18.11 16.61 6.21
CA PRO A 276 19.32 17.40 6.00
C PRO A 276 19.07 18.63 5.11
N PRO A 277 19.61 19.81 5.46
CA PRO A 277 19.35 21.05 4.71
C PRO A 277 19.93 21.03 3.28
N GLY A 278 20.97 20.24 3.03
CA GLY A 278 21.55 20.05 1.69
C GLY A 278 20.86 18.99 0.83
N ALA A 279 19.76 18.40 1.30
CA ALA A 279 19.00 17.38 0.58
C ALA A 279 17.59 17.88 0.21
N THR A 280 17.11 17.43 -0.95
CA THR A 280 15.74 17.67 -1.39
C THR A 280 14.80 16.82 -0.54
N LEU A 281 13.97 17.47 0.28
CA LEU A 281 12.92 16.77 1.02
C LEU A 281 11.82 16.36 0.05
N VAL A 282 11.49 15.07 0.05
CA VAL A 282 10.35 14.51 -0.67
C VAL A 282 9.40 13.91 0.35
N VAL A 283 8.28 14.59 0.60
CA VAL A 283 7.17 14.02 1.36
C VAL A 283 6.36 13.18 0.38
N PHE A 284 6.20 11.89 0.66
CA PHE A 284 5.42 11.02 -0.21
C PHE A 284 4.51 10.09 0.56
N HIS A 285 3.49 9.61 -0.13
CA HIS A 285 2.61 8.56 0.37
C HIS A 285 2.07 7.74 -0.80
N SER A 286 1.87 6.45 -0.56
CA SER A 286 1.29 5.54 -1.53
C SER A 286 0.19 4.72 -0.88
N ALA A 287 -1.06 4.89 -1.33
CA ALA A 287 -2.23 4.17 -0.78
C ALA A 287 -2.51 4.41 0.73
N ALA A 288 -2.17 5.57 1.28
CA ALA A 288 -2.18 5.80 2.72
C ALA A 288 -3.37 6.65 3.20
N LEU A 289 -3.75 7.67 2.43
CA LEU A 289 -4.70 8.68 2.91
C LEU A 289 -6.17 8.22 2.84
N ASN A 290 -6.44 7.07 2.22
CA ASN A 290 -7.77 6.43 2.23
C ASN A 290 -8.26 6.08 3.66
N HIS A 291 -7.35 5.96 4.62
CA HIS A 291 -7.66 5.72 6.04
C HIS A 291 -8.14 6.98 6.77
N LEU A 292 -7.86 8.17 6.23
CA LEU A 292 -8.33 9.43 6.80
C LEU A 292 -9.74 9.77 6.34
N PRO A 293 -10.56 10.41 7.20
CA PRO A 293 -11.76 11.13 6.78
C PRO A 293 -11.43 12.27 5.81
N PRO A 294 -12.34 12.66 4.90
CA PRO A 294 -12.08 13.71 3.90
C PRO A 294 -11.50 15.02 4.45
N ALA A 295 -12.07 15.54 5.55
CA ALA A 295 -11.59 16.78 6.17
C ALA A 295 -10.12 16.70 6.63
N ARG A 296 -9.68 15.54 7.14
CA ARG A 296 -8.28 15.32 7.54
C ARG A 296 -7.34 15.21 6.33
N ARG A 297 -7.83 14.80 5.16
CA ARG A 297 -7.03 14.78 3.91
C ARG A 297 -6.75 16.19 3.42
N GLU A 298 -7.73 17.08 3.51
CA GLU A 298 -7.55 18.50 3.19
C GLU A 298 -6.60 19.19 4.18
N GLU A 299 -6.70 18.83 5.46
CA GLU A 299 -5.77 19.29 6.50
C GLU A 299 -4.34 18.85 6.23
N PHE A 300 -4.13 17.58 5.88
CA PHE A 300 -2.83 17.06 5.47
C PHE A 300 -2.26 17.82 4.28
N ALA A 301 -3.06 18.03 3.23
CA ALA A 301 -2.62 18.77 2.05
C ALA A 301 -2.21 20.22 2.38
N ARG A 302 -2.98 20.92 3.22
CA ARG A 302 -2.61 22.25 3.72
C ARG A 302 -1.29 22.22 4.49
N LEU A 303 -1.11 21.24 5.36
CA LEU A 303 0.10 21.09 6.17
C LEU A 303 1.34 20.87 5.29
N VAL A 304 1.27 19.94 4.33
CA VAL A 304 2.39 19.66 3.41
C VAL A 304 2.75 20.91 2.60
N ARG A 305 1.75 21.63 2.05
CA ARG A 305 1.99 22.87 1.30
C ARG A 305 2.71 23.93 2.14
N SER A 306 2.23 24.19 3.37
CA SER A 306 2.86 25.15 4.27
C SER A 306 4.30 24.74 4.61
N LEU A 307 4.50 23.48 4.97
CA LEU A 307 5.81 22.95 5.33
C LEU A 307 6.83 23.08 4.18
N LEU A 308 6.44 22.72 2.96
CA LEU A 308 7.34 22.81 1.80
C LEU A 308 7.59 24.25 1.36
N ALA A 309 6.61 25.15 1.52
CA ALA A 309 6.77 26.57 1.22
C ALA A 309 7.69 27.31 2.20
N GLU A 310 7.70 26.90 3.47
CA GLU A 310 8.50 27.49 4.54
C GLU A 310 9.93 26.93 4.61
N ARG A 311 10.21 25.80 3.92
CA ARG A 311 11.52 25.14 3.95
C ARG A 311 12.53 25.84 3.04
N ASP A 312 13.67 26.22 3.60
CA ASP A 312 14.83 26.66 2.82
C ASP A 312 15.33 25.56 1.87
N GLY A 313 15.46 25.89 0.58
CA GLY A 313 15.79 24.92 -0.47
C GLY A 313 14.57 24.15 -1.03
N GLY A 314 13.37 24.41 -0.48
CA GLY A 314 12.11 23.82 -0.94
C GLY A 314 12.00 22.31 -0.68
N GLY A 315 11.10 21.68 -1.42
CA GLY A 315 10.91 20.23 -1.43
C GLY A 315 9.73 19.86 -2.33
N HIS A 316 9.45 18.56 -2.42
CA HIS A 316 8.41 18.03 -3.30
C HIS A 316 7.41 17.17 -2.53
N TRP A 317 6.17 17.19 -3.00
CA TRP A 317 5.13 16.28 -2.56
C TRP A 317 4.80 15.28 -3.67
N ILE A 318 5.00 13.99 -3.41
CA ILE A 318 4.52 12.91 -4.29
C ILE A 318 3.30 12.24 -3.65
N SER A 319 2.16 12.27 -4.33
CA SER A 319 0.98 11.50 -3.93
C SER A 319 0.72 10.37 -4.91
N GLN A 320 0.54 9.15 -4.43
CA GLN A 320 0.10 8.00 -5.23
C GLN A 320 -1.17 7.40 -4.61
N GLU A 321 -2.33 7.94 -4.99
CA GLU A 321 -3.61 7.64 -4.35
C GLU A 321 -4.72 7.35 -5.37
N HIS A 322 -5.78 6.67 -4.94
CA HIS A 322 -6.97 6.58 -5.79
C HIS A 322 -7.60 7.96 -5.95
N HIS A 323 -8.16 8.28 -7.12
CA HIS A 323 -8.68 9.62 -7.46
C HIS A 323 -9.72 10.16 -6.47
N SER A 324 -10.50 9.29 -5.81
CA SER A 324 -11.47 9.69 -4.78
C SER A 324 -10.86 10.10 -3.44
N VAL A 325 -9.56 9.86 -3.22
CA VAL A 325 -8.88 10.20 -1.96
C VAL A 325 -8.52 11.67 -1.95
N LEU A 326 -7.97 12.18 -3.06
CA LEU A 326 -7.59 13.59 -3.26
C LEU A 326 -8.33 14.11 -4.51
N PRO A 327 -9.66 14.37 -4.42
CA PRO A 327 -10.49 14.66 -5.59
C PRO A 327 -10.16 15.98 -6.31
N TRP A 328 -9.30 16.83 -5.74
CA TRP A 328 -8.78 18.03 -6.41
C TRP A 328 -7.52 17.76 -7.25
N ILE A 329 -6.89 16.59 -7.10
CA ILE A 329 -5.74 16.13 -7.92
C ILE A 329 -6.30 15.21 -9.00
N THR A 330 -7.02 15.79 -9.96
CA THR A 330 -7.67 15.06 -11.05
C THR A 330 -6.78 15.00 -12.28
N ALA A 331 -6.41 13.80 -12.71
CA ALA A 331 -5.73 13.59 -14.00
C ALA A 331 -6.58 14.15 -15.16
N PRO A 332 -5.98 14.86 -16.15
CA PRO A 332 -6.69 15.25 -17.36
C PRO A 332 -7.20 14.02 -18.09
N GLU A 333 -8.45 14.10 -18.53
CA GLU A 333 -9.20 13.10 -19.31
C GLU A 333 -9.05 11.65 -18.84
N HIS A 334 -10.05 11.23 -18.06
CA HIS A 334 -10.32 9.86 -17.71
C HIS A 334 -10.18 8.98 -18.96
N ARG A 335 -9.12 8.16 -19.02
CA ARG A 335 -9.26 6.87 -19.68
C ARG A 335 -10.46 6.23 -19.00
N SER A 336 -11.62 6.18 -19.68
CA SER A 336 -12.80 5.49 -19.17
C SER A 336 -12.35 4.06 -18.88
N PRO A 337 -12.23 3.66 -17.60
CA PRO A 337 -11.71 2.34 -17.29
C PRO A 337 -12.67 1.32 -17.91
N GLY A 338 -12.16 0.43 -18.74
CA GLY A 338 -12.94 -0.73 -19.16
C GLY A 338 -13.25 -1.59 -17.94
N ALA A 339 -14.29 -2.43 -18.01
CA ALA A 339 -14.64 -3.36 -16.92
C ALA A 339 -13.50 -4.33 -16.51
N ALA A 340 -12.43 -4.42 -17.31
CA ALA A 340 -11.23 -5.22 -17.08
C ALA A 340 -10.01 -4.41 -16.59
N ASP A 341 -10.10 -3.08 -16.49
CA ASP A 341 -8.99 -2.26 -16.02
C ASP A 341 -8.84 -2.42 -14.49
N THR A 342 -7.63 -2.82 -14.07
CA THR A 342 -7.26 -2.90 -12.65
C THR A 342 -7.38 -1.50 -12.02
N PRO A 343 -7.91 -1.34 -10.79
CA PRO A 343 -8.10 -0.02 -10.19
C PRO A 343 -6.79 0.74 -10.10
N LEU A 344 -6.62 1.78 -10.93
CA LEU A 344 -5.41 2.59 -11.01
C LEU A 344 -5.37 3.66 -9.91
N LEU A 345 -4.16 4.01 -9.49
CA LEU A 345 -3.86 5.14 -8.62
C LEU A 345 -3.36 6.31 -9.47
N THR A 346 -3.71 7.52 -9.08
CA THR A 346 -3.15 8.75 -9.63
C THR A 346 -1.83 9.03 -8.92
N LEU A 347 -0.74 8.98 -9.68
CA LEU A 347 0.57 9.49 -9.26
C LEU A 347 0.64 10.97 -9.64
N ALA A 348 0.90 11.83 -8.66
CA ALA A 348 1.06 13.26 -8.85
C ALA A 348 2.34 13.76 -8.18
N LEU A 349 2.94 14.79 -8.79
CA LEU A 349 4.08 15.53 -8.28
C LEU A 349 3.63 16.98 -8.05
N ASP A 350 3.76 17.46 -6.82
CA ASP A 350 3.34 18.81 -6.41
C ASP A 350 1.91 19.11 -6.86
N GLU A 351 1.03 18.14 -6.60
CA GLU A 351 -0.40 18.14 -6.95
C GLU A 351 -0.72 18.15 -8.44
N ARG A 352 0.29 17.97 -9.30
CA ARG A 352 0.11 17.80 -10.74
C ARG A 352 0.12 16.31 -11.08
N PRO A 353 -1.00 15.74 -11.57
CA PRO A 353 -1.03 14.36 -12.03
C PRO A 353 -0.01 14.13 -13.15
N VAL A 354 0.81 13.08 -13.00
CA VAL A 354 1.86 12.72 -13.97
C VAL A 354 1.73 11.29 -14.48
N ALA A 355 1.03 10.40 -13.76
CA ALA A 355 0.78 9.05 -14.23
C ALA A 355 -0.46 8.39 -13.59
N LEU A 356 -0.93 7.32 -14.23
CA LEU A 356 -1.81 6.33 -13.62
C LEU A 356 -1.01 5.05 -13.35
N THR A 357 -1.10 4.50 -12.14
CA THR A 357 -0.27 3.37 -11.69
C THR A 357 -1.09 2.22 -11.16
N ASP A 358 -0.63 0.99 -11.36
CA ASP A 358 -1.16 -0.18 -10.67
C ASP A 358 -0.89 -0.10 -9.15
N PRO A 359 -1.86 -0.47 -8.28
CA PRO A 359 -1.71 -0.47 -6.83
C PRO A 359 -0.55 -1.27 -6.25
N HIS A 360 -0.03 -2.22 -7.01
CA HIS A 360 1.05 -3.12 -6.64
C HIS A 360 2.32 -2.86 -7.49
N GLY A 361 2.43 -1.70 -8.13
CA GLY A 361 3.61 -1.31 -8.89
C GLY A 361 3.82 -2.07 -10.21
N ARG A 362 2.82 -2.83 -10.68
CA ARG A 362 2.94 -3.68 -11.88
C ARG A 362 2.87 -2.90 -13.19
N SER A 363 2.34 -1.68 -13.17
CA SER A 363 2.32 -0.81 -14.34
C SER A 363 2.27 0.66 -14.00
N VAL A 364 2.81 1.48 -14.91
CA VAL A 364 2.72 2.92 -14.94
C VAL A 364 2.35 3.39 -16.34
N HIS A 365 1.36 4.27 -16.42
CA HIS A 365 0.96 4.96 -17.64
C HIS A 365 1.20 6.45 -17.44
N TRP A 366 2.24 6.98 -18.07
CA TRP A 366 2.60 8.39 -17.98
C TRP A 366 1.62 9.25 -18.73
N LEU A 367 1.08 10.25 -18.05
CA LEU A 367 0.18 11.23 -18.64
C LEU A 367 1.00 12.19 -19.50
N PRO A 368 0.47 12.64 -20.65
CA PRO A 368 1.06 13.76 -21.38
C PRO A 368 1.21 14.92 -20.41
N SER A 369 2.43 15.44 -20.26
CA SER A 369 2.64 16.68 -19.51
C SER A 369 1.67 17.71 -20.09
N ALA A 370 0.76 18.24 -19.26
CA ALA A 370 0.07 19.46 -19.63
C ALA A 370 1.16 20.50 -19.86
N LEU A 371 1.42 20.79 -21.14
CA LEU A 371 2.38 21.78 -21.58
C LEU A 371 1.94 23.14 -21.01
N SER A 372 2.56 23.61 -19.93
CA SER A 372 2.91 25.02 -19.69
C SER A 372 3.69 25.18 -18.39
#